data_AF-A0A0B6YYV2-F1
#
_entry.id   AF-A0A0B6YYV2-F1
#
_cell.length_a   1.000
_cell.length_b   1.000
_cell.length_c   1.000
_cell.angle_alpha   90.00
_cell.angle_beta   90.00
_cell.angle_gamma   90.00
#
_symmetry.space_group_name_H-M   'P 1'
#
loop_
_entity.id
_entity.type
_entity.pdbx_description
1 polymer ?
#
loop_
_entity_poly.entity_id
_entity_poly.type
_entity_poly.pdbx_seq_one_letter_code
_entity_poly.pdbx_strand_id
1 'polypeptide(L)'
;NYQKYSVETQILEGHREKTQQSELQIRDFKYEDIARYSCCVKNARGYASTEYKLTLEGVPFDSVTPAPSVDESSRSIVDTRSVVIAVAVVCSIILLIVIGVLIFCSVNRVQQKRQAKQDAIVENVKQHFINNSEVTVSNGDITGIGDGIKSVKSIEDKLNHTDEDNR
;
A
#
# COMPACT_ATOMS: atom_id res chain seq x y z
N ASN A 1 21.07 -51.49 13.28
CA ASN A 1 20.53 -50.31 12.57
C ASN A 1 21.57 -49.81 11.59
N TYR A 2 21.43 -50.16 10.30
CA TYR A 2 22.26 -49.59 9.23
C TYR A 2 21.52 -48.38 8.67
N GLN A 3 22.04 -47.18 8.94
CA GLN A 3 21.49 -45.94 8.40
C GLN A 3 22.13 -45.65 7.04
N LYS A 4 21.33 -45.68 5.96
CA LYS A 4 21.78 -45.51 4.57
C LYS A 4 22.22 -44.07 4.27
N TYR A 5 21.45 -43.09 4.75
CA TYR A 5 21.72 -41.67 4.56
C TYR A 5 22.03 -41.01 5.88
N SER A 6 23.14 -40.26 5.95
CA SER A 6 23.48 -39.43 7.11
C SER A 6 23.93 -38.05 6.65
N VAL A 7 23.44 -37.01 7.33
CA VAL A 7 23.91 -35.64 7.11
C VAL A 7 24.78 -35.25 8.30
N GLU A 8 26.00 -34.82 8.02
CA GLU A 8 26.94 -34.29 9.01
C GLU A 8 27.02 -32.79 8.85
N THR A 9 26.90 -32.04 9.96
CA THR A 9 26.94 -30.59 9.95
C THR A 9 28.01 -30.09 10.90
N GLN A 10 28.88 -29.22 10.41
CA GLN A 10 29.99 -28.64 11.16
C GLN A 10 29.93 -27.12 11.10
N ILE A 11 30.23 -26.47 12.23
CA ILE A 11 30.36 -25.01 12.31
C ILE A 11 31.86 -24.70 12.28
N LEU A 12 32.29 -24.07 11.21
CA LEU A 12 33.65 -23.59 11.02
C LEU A 12 33.69 -22.15 11.54
N GLU A 13 34.34 -21.95 12.68
CA GLU A 13 34.59 -20.61 13.22
C GLU A 13 35.86 -20.02 12.59
N GLY A 14 35.69 -19.14 11.61
CA GLY A 14 36.76 -18.28 11.12
C GLY A 14 36.96 -17.06 12.04
N HIS A 15 38.09 -16.36 11.88
CA HIS A 15 38.46 -15.22 12.72
C HIS A 15 37.40 -14.08 12.74
N ARG A 16 36.49 -14.04 11.75
CA ARG A 16 35.40 -13.04 11.63
C ARG A 16 34.04 -13.58 11.16
N GLU A 17 33.93 -14.85 10.77
CA GLU A 17 32.70 -15.40 10.20
C GLU A 17 32.46 -16.82 10.70
N LYS A 18 31.21 -17.14 11.02
CA LYS A 18 30.77 -18.52 11.32
C LYS A 18 30.20 -19.11 10.04
N THR A 19 30.89 -20.09 9.49
CA THR A 19 30.43 -20.81 8.30
C THR A 19 29.85 -22.15 8.74
N GLN A 20 28.65 -22.48 8.28
CA GLN A 20 28.05 -23.80 8.49
C GLN A 20 28.28 -24.64 7.24
N GLN A 21 28.95 -25.78 7.39
CA GLN A 21 29.12 -26.76 6.32
C GLN A 21 28.27 -27.98 6.63
N SER A 22 27.53 -28.48 5.64
CA SER A 22 26.78 -29.73 5.77
C SER A 22 27.15 -30.67 4.63
N GLU A 23 27.32 -31.94 4.96
CA GLU A 23 27.72 -33.01 4.04
C GLU A 23 26.70 -34.14 4.10
N LEU A 24 26.23 -34.59 2.93
CA LEU A 24 25.40 -35.77 2.80
C LEU A 24 26.29 -36.99 2.52
N GLN A 25 26.26 -37.97 3.41
CA GLN A 25 26.90 -39.26 3.23
C GLN A 25 25.85 -40.32 2.86
N ILE A 26 26.12 -41.04 1.77
CA ILE A 26 25.28 -42.13 1.27
C ILE A 26 26.09 -43.42 1.37
N ARG A 27 25.66 -44.33 2.23
CA ARG A 27 26.30 -45.64 2.43
C ARG A 27 25.69 -46.69 1.52
N ASP A 28 26.49 -47.67 1.12
CA ASP A 28 26.09 -48.75 0.22
C ASP A 28 25.39 -48.21 -1.03
N PHE A 29 26.07 -47.31 -1.75
CA PHE A 29 25.53 -46.63 -2.93
C PHE A 29 25.11 -47.64 -4.00
N LYS A 30 23.86 -47.56 -4.44
CA LYS A 30 23.27 -48.42 -5.47
C LYS A 30 22.85 -47.63 -6.70
N TYR A 31 22.53 -48.34 -7.77
CA TYR A 31 22.03 -47.75 -9.01
C TYR A 31 20.76 -46.89 -8.80
N GLU A 32 19.93 -47.28 -7.83
CA GLU A 32 18.72 -46.56 -7.41
C GLU A 32 19.02 -45.21 -6.71
N ASP A 33 20.26 -45.00 -6.25
CA ASP A 33 20.70 -43.76 -5.61
C ASP A 33 21.18 -42.70 -6.61
N ILE A 34 21.29 -43.06 -7.90
CA ILE A 34 21.57 -42.14 -9.00
C ILE A 34 20.36 -41.23 -9.16
N ALA A 35 20.54 -39.98 -8.76
CA ALA A 35 19.47 -39.00 -8.72
C ALA A 35 20.04 -37.58 -8.67
N ARG A 36 19.13 -36.62 -8.74
CA ARG A 36 19.42 -35.20 -8.50
C ARG A 36 19.17 -34.90 -7.02
N TYR A 37 20.24 -34.54 -6.30
CA TYR A 37 20.18 -34.15 -4.91
C TYR A 37 20.14 -32.63 -4.81
N SER A 38 19.36 -32.10 -3.88
CA SER A 38 19.27 -30.65 -3.65
C SER A 38 19.72 -30.31 -2.23
N CYS A 39 20.59 -29.32 -2.12
CA CYS A 39 20.99 -28.70 -0.86
C CYS A 39 20.22 -27.40 -0.70
N CYS A 40 19.36 -27.33 0.31
CA CYS A 40 18.49 -26.20 0.58
C CYS A 40 18.92 -25.50 1.88
N VAL A 41 19.12 -24.19 1.83
CA VAL A 41 19.36 -23.36 3.02
C VAL A 41 18.24 -22.34 3.14
N LYS A 42 17.59 -22.31 4.30
CA LYS A 42 16.53 -21.36 4.61
C LYS A 42 16.82 -20.66 5.92
N ASN A 43 16.76 -19.33 5.91
CA ASN A 43 16.82 -18.52 7.12
C ASN A 43 15.75 -17.43 7.07
N ALA A 44 15.70 -16.58 8.08
CA ALA A 44 14.75 -15.49 8.11
C ALA A 44 14.87 -14.58 6.88
N ARG A 45 16.07 -14.37 6.31
CA ARG A 45 16.29 -13.43 5.21
C ARG A 45 15.91 -13.99 3.84
N GLY A 46 15.88 -15.31 3.67
CA GLY A 46 15.49 -15.92 2.41
C GLY A 46 15.80 -17.41 2.31
N TYR A 47 15.73 -17.89 1.08
CA TYR A 47 15.95 -19.27 0.68
C TYR A 47 16.99 -19.31 -0.42
N ALA A 48 17.92 -20.26 -0.34
CA ALA A 48 18.87 -20.58 -1.39
C ALA A 48 18.89 -22.10 -1.59
N SER A 49 19.07 -22.54 -2.83
CA SER A 49 19.21 -23.95 -3.15
C SER A 49 20.23 -24.17 -4.26
N THR A 50 20.97 -25.27 -4.15
CA THR A 50 21.85 -25.79 -5.20
C THR A 50 21.50 -27.24 -5.46
N GLU A 51 21.50 -27.63 -6.73
CA GLU A 51 21.27 -29.01 -7.15
C GLU A 51 22.55 -29.65 -7.67
N TYR A 52 22.71 -30.94 -7.35
CA TYR A 52 23.83 -31.77 -7.76
C TYR A 52 23.30 -33.03 -8.44
N LYS A 53 23.86 -33.36 -9.60
CA LYS A 53 23.62 -34.66 -10.25
C LYS A 53 24.61 -35.66 -9.70
N LEU A 54 24.12 -36.69 -9.00
CA LEU A 54 24.96 -37.76 -8.49
C LEU A 54 24.81 -38.99 -9.40
N THR A 55 25.93 -39.46 -9.95
CA THR A 55 25.99 -40.62 -10.85
C THR A 55 27.25 -41.44 -10.59
N LEU A 56 27.28 -42.66 -11.11
CA LEU A 56 28.49 -43.48 -11.17
C LEU A 56 29.26 -43.20 -12.46
N GLU A 57 30.57 -43.33 -12.38
CA GLU A 57 31.43 -43.24 -13.56
C GLU A 57 31.03 -44.31 -14.59
N GLY A 58 30.93 -43.89 -15.85
CA GLY A 58 30.49 -44.76 -16.95
C GLY A 58 28.97 -44.99 -17.04
N VAL A 59 28.17 -44.45 -16.10
CA VAL A 59 26.71 -44.55 -16.16
C VAL A 59 26.10 -43.26 -16.71
N PRO A 60 25.39 -43.30 -17.86
CA PRO A 60 24.71 -42.13 -18.39
C PRO A 60 23.49 -41.79 -17.52
N PHE A 61 23.51 -40.62 -16.87
CA PHE A 61 22.48 -40.17 -15.94
C PHE A 61 21.06 -40.23 -16.52
N ASP A 62 20.90 -39.79 -17.77
CA ASP A 62 19.58 -39.70 -18.43
C ASP A 62 18.97 -41.08 -18.72
N SER A 63 19.76 -42.16 -18.66
CA SER A 63 19.26 -43.53 -18.79
C SER A 63 18.64 -44.07 -17.50
N VAL A 64 19.02 -43.50 -16.36
CA VAL A 64 18.62 -43.97 -15.02
C VAL A 64 17.55 -43.07 -14.43
N THR A 65 17.71 -41.75 -14.60
CA THR A 65 16.77 -40.76 -14.10
C THR A 65 16.20 -39.99 -15.29
N PRO A 66 15.03 -40.39 -15.82
CA PRO A 66 14.36 -39.61 -16.84
C PRO A 66 14.05 -38.20 -16.30
N ALA A 67 14.15 -37.20 -17.16
CA ALA A 67 13.83 -35.82 -16.78
C ALA A 67 12.42 -35.77 -16.16
N PRO A 68 12.22 -35.03 -15.05
CA PRO A 68 10.89 -34.87 -14.51
C PRO A 68 9.98 -34.29 -15.59
N SER A 69 8.85 -34.95 -15.85
CA SER A 69 7.79 -34.41 -16.69
C SER A 69 7.44 -33.01 -16.19
N VAL A 70 7.32 -32.07 -17.11
CA VAL A 70 7.32 -30.60 -16.93
C VAL A 70 6.18 -30.04 -16.03
N ASP A 71 5.37 -30.89 -15.39
CA ASP A 71 4.13 -30.49 -14.72
C ASP A 71 4.19 -30.32 -13.19
N GLU A 72 5.35 -30.44 -12.54
CA GLU A 72 5.39 -30.42 -11.06
C GLU A 72 6.49 -29.52 -10.44
N SER A 73 6.68 -28.31 -10.97
CA SER A 73 7.52 -27.27 -10.35
C SER A 73 6.78 -25.96 -10.05
N SER A 74 5.52 -25.84 -10.47
CA SER A 74 4.71 -24.62 -10.26
C SER A 74 3.84 -24.66 -8.99
N ARG A 75 4.16 -25.50 -8.00
CA ARG A 75 3.72 -25.21 -6.63
C ARG A 75 4.66 -24.15 -6.09
N SER A 76 4.44 -22.92 -6.53
CA SER A 76 5.02 -21.74 -5.91
C SER A 76 4.67 -21.79 -4.44
N ILE A 77 5.63 -22.17 -3.60
CA ILE A 77 5.61 -21.89 -2.18
C ILE A 77 5.51 -20.37 -2.11
N VAL A 78 4.29 -19.85 -1.98
CA VAL A 78 4.03 -18.42 -1.93
C VAL A 78 4.76 -17.92 -0.69
N ASP A 79 5.85 -17.19 -0.92
CA ASP A 79 6.72 -16.71 0.14
C ASP A 79 5.84 -15.94 1.14
N THR A 80 5.77 -16.40 2.38
CA THR A 80 4.88 -15.83 3.41
C THR A 80 5.09 -14.31 3.54
N ARG A 81 6.30 -13.84 3.23
CA ARG A 81 6.66 -12.42 3.14
C ARG A 81 5.91 -11.68 2.04
N SER A 82 5.80 -12.28 0.86
CA SER A 82 5.04 -11.73 -0.26
C SER A 82 3.55 -11.61 0.09
N VAL A 83 2.99 -12.61 0.76
CA VAL A 83 1.59 -12.58 1.22
C VAL A 83 1.38 -11.46 2.25
N VAL A 84 2.27 -11.34 3.24
CA VAL A 84 2.15 -10.30 4.28
C VAL A 84 2.22 -8.90 3.67
N ILE A 85 3.12 -8.66 2.71
CA ILE A 85 3.22 -7.37 2.02
C ILE A 85 1.93 -7.08 1.26
N ALA A 86 1.41 -8.04 0.50
CA ALA A 86 0.17 -7.87 -0.26
C ALA A 86 -1.01 -7.52 0.66
N VAL A 87 -1.17 -8.24 1.77
CA VAL A 87 -2.24 -7.99 2.75
C VAL A 87 -2.07 -6.61 3.40
N ALA A 88 -0.85 -6.21 3.76
CA ALA A 88 -0.58 -4.92 4.38
C ALA A 88 -0.95 -3.73 3.47
N VAL A 89 -0.64 -3.82 2.17
CA VAL A 89 -1.00 -2.80 1.18
C VAL A 89 -2.52 -2.69 1.01
N VAL A 90 -3.22 -3.83 0.92
CA VAL A 90 -4.69 -3.82 0.80
C VAL A 90 -5.34 -3.22 2.04
N CYS A 91 -4.88 -3.59 3.24
CA CYS A 91 -5.39 -3.04 4.49
C CYS A 91 -5.14 -1.53 4.60
N SER A 92 -3.98 -1.02 4.18
CA SER A 92 -3.69 0.42 4.26
C SER A 92 -4.58 1.25 3.33
N ILE A 93 -4.84 0.77 2.11
CA ILE A 93 -5.73 1.44 1.15
C ILE A 93 -7.15 1.52 1.72
N ILE A 94 -7.67 0.42 2.29
CA ILE A 94 -9.01 0.40 2.91
C ILE A 94 -9.08 1.40 4.06
N LEU A 95 -8.07 1.44 4.93
CA LEU A 95 -8.03 2.40 6.04
C LEU A 95 -7.97 3.85 5.56
N LEU A 96 -7.19 4.15 4.52
CA LEU A 96 -7.14 5.49 3.92
C LEU A 96 -8.49 5.92 3.35
N ILE A 97 -9.21 5.02 2.67
CA ILE A 97 -10.54 5.31 2.14
C ILE A 97 -11.52 5.60 3.29
N VAL A 98 -11.53 4.76 4.33
CA VAL A 98 -12.41 4.95 5.49
C VAL A 98 -12.11 6.28 6.19
N ILE A 99 -10.84 6.60 6.42
CA ILE A 99 -10.43 7.88 7.02
C ILE A 99 -10.86 9.05 6.12
N GLY A 100 -10.65 8.94 4.80
CA GLY A 100 -11.07 9.94 3.82
C GLY A 100 -12.58 10.19 3.85
N VAL A 101 -13.40 9.12 3.90
CA VAL A 101 -14.85 9.22 4.03
C VAL A 101 -15.24 9.84 5.37
N LEU A 102 -14.61 9.45 6.48
CA LEU A 102 -14.89 10.04 7.80
C LEU A 102 -14.58 11.54 7.84
N ILE A 103 -13.46 11.98 7.24
CA ILE A 103 -13.10 13.39 7.12
C ILE A 103 -14.12 14.10 6.24
N PHE A 104 -14.43 13.55 5.07
CA PHE A 104 -15.41 14.15 4.16
C PHE A 104 -16.80 14.28 4.80
N CYS A 105 -17.28 13.24 5.47
CA CYS A 105 -18.52 13.27 6.24
C CYS A 105 -18.46 14.30 7.37
N SER A 106 -17.33 14.41 8.07
CA SER A 106 -17.14 15.38 9.15
C SER A 106 -17.16 16.81 8.62
N VAL A 107 -16.43 17.10 7.53
CA VAL A 107 -16.39 18.41 6.89
C VAL A 107 -17.76 18.77 6.32
N ASN A 108 -18.41 17.87 5.59
CA ASN A 108 -19.75 18.11 5.05
C ASN A 108 -20.77 18.38 6.16
N ARG A 109 -20.74 17.59 7.25
CA ARG A 109 -21.62 17.79 8.40
C ARG A 109 -21.32 19.10 9.14
N VAL A 110 -20.05 19.51 9.24
CA VAL A 110 -19.67 20.79 9.83
C VAL A 110 -20.05 21.95 8.90
N GLN A 111 -19.91 21.79 7.59
CA GLN A 111 -20.35 22.78 6.60
C GLN A 111 -21.85 22.97 6.65
N GLN A 112 -22.65 21.89 6.73
CA GLN A 112 -24.09 21.99 6.96
C GLN A 112 -24.42 22.76 8.24
N LYS A 113 -23.68 22.52 9.33
CA LYS A 113 -23.82 23.32 10.56
C LYS A 113 -23.41 24.78 10.38
N ARG A 114 -22.47 25.09 9.48
CA ARG A 114 -22.06 26.47 9.17
C ARG A 114 -23.05 27.19 8.27
N GLN A 115 -23.65 26.49 7.31
CA GLN A 115 -24.72 27.00 6.45
C GLN A 115 -25.95 27.38 7.27
N ALA A 116 -26.40 26.51 8.18
CA ALA A 116 -27.51 26.83 9.10
C ALA A 116 -27.25 28.09 9.95
N LYS A 117 -25.99 28.37 10.31
CA LYS A 117 -25.64 29.61 11.02
C LYS A 117 -25.63 30.85 10.11
N GLN A 118 -25.28 30.71 8.84
CA GLN A 118 -25.34 31.83 7.89
C GLN A 118 -26.77 32.16 7.47
N ASP A 119 -27.63 31.15 7.31
CA ASP A 119 -29.05 31.36 7.00
C ASP A 119 -29.77 32.13 8.13
N ALA A 120 -29.46 31.81 9.39
CA ALA A 120 -29.98 32.56 10.54
C ALA A 120 -29.49 34.02 10.59
N ILE A 121 -28.28 34.31 10.10
CA ILE A 121 -27.76 35.69 10.03
C ILE A 121 -28.46 36.45 8.89
N VAL A 122 -28.64 35.81 7.74
CA VAL A 122 -29.35 36.40 6.58
C VAL A 122 -30.82 36.68 6.91
N GLU A 123 -31.51 35.79 7.63
CA GLU A 123 -32.89 36.05 8.09
C GLU A 123 -32.97 37.19 9.10
N ASN A 124 -32.08 37.24 10.08
CA ASN A 124 -32.03 38.36 11.04
C ASN A 124 -31.77 39.70 10.34
N VAL A 125 -30.90 39.74 9.33
CA VAL A 125 -30.68 40.95 8.53
C VAL A 125 -31.94 41.31 7.73
N LYS A 126 -32.61 40.35 7.08
CA LYS A 126 -33.86 40.60 6.34
C LYS A 126 -34.98 41.13 7.23
N GLN A 127 -35.16 40.57 8.43
CA GLN A 127 -36.16 41.09 9.38
C GLN A 127 -35.85 42.51 9.83
N HIS A 128 -34.57 42.84 10.03
CA HIS A 128 -34.16 44.20 10.39
C HIS A 128 -34.38 45.21 9.26
N PHE A 129 -34.32 44.77 8.00
CA PHE A 129 -34.67 45.60 6.84
C PHE A 129 -36.19 45.79 6.69
N ILE A 130 -36.99 44.76 6.92
CA ILE A 130 -38.46 44.84 6.80
C ILE A 130 -39.04 45.75 7.90
N ASN A 131 -38.66 45.53 9.16
CA ASN A 131 -39.15 46.34 10.29
C ASN A 131 -38.76 47.82 10.21
N ASN A 132 -37.61 48.15 9.61
CA ASN A 132 -37.17 49.54 9.47
C ASN A 132 -37.71 50.22 8.20
N SER A 133 -38.26 49.46 7.26
CA SER A 133 -38.86 50.00 6.03
C SER A 133 -40.32 50.43 6.17
N GLU A 134 -40.98 50.09 7.28
CA GLU A 134 -42.40 50.40 7.53
C GLU A 134 -42.64 51.78 8.18
N VAL A 135 -41.58 52.52 8.57
CA VAL A 135 -41.73 53.82 9.27
C VAL A 135 -41.72 55.05 8.33
N THR A 136 -41.58 54.90 7.02
CA THR A 136 -41.59 56.03 6.07
C THR A 136 -42.59 55.86 4.93
N VAL A 137 -43.86 55.66 5.28
CA VAL A 137 -44.98 56.04 4.39
C VAL A 137 -46.01 56.84 5.18
N SER A 138 -45.63 58.05 5.59
CA SER A 138 -46.63 59.10 5.83
C SER A 138 -46.00 60.48 5.66
N ASN A 139 -46.47 61.16 4.62
CA ASN A 139 -46.37 62.58 4.32
C ASN A 139 -45.00 63.18 3.99
N GLY A 140 -44.95 63.81 2.80
CA GLY A 140 -44.04 64.93 2.56
C GLY A 140 -43.35 64.87 1.21
N ASP A 141 -44.06 65.42 0.23
CA ASP A 141 -43.59 66.07 -0.99
C ASP A 141 -42.16 66.69 -0.95
N ILE A 142 -41.63 66.95 -2.15
CA ILE A 142 -40.49 67.83 -2.50
C ILE A 142 -39.13 67.15 -2.79
N THR A 143 -38.95 66.89 -4.10
CA THR A 143 -37.77 67.12 -4.95
C THR A 143 -36.35 67.05 -4.38
N GLY A 144 -35.51 66.24 -5.03
CA GLY A 144 -34.21 66.74 -5.54
C GLY A 144 -32.94 66.07 -5.03
N ILE A 145 -32.20 65.53 -6.00
CA ILE A 145 -30.72 65.62 -6.14
C ILE A 145 -29.87 64.72 -5.23
N GLY A 146 -29.02 63.91 -5.89
CA GLY A 146 -27.60 63.85 -5.53
C GLY A 146 -27.03 62.53 -5.03
N ASP A 147 -26.44 61.79 -5.96
CA ASP A 147 -25.13 61.12 -5.90
C ASP A 147 -24.69 60.21 -4.72
N GLY A 148 -24.18 59.05 -5.13
CA GLY A 148 -23.26 58.19 -4.37
C GLY A 148 -24.00 57.07 -3.63
N ILE A 149 -23.79 55.79 -3.92
CA ILE A 149 -22.50 55.12 -3.96
C ILE A 149 -22.63 53.90 -4.87
N LYS A 150 -22.04 54.01 -6.06
CA LYS A 150 -21.43 52.88 -6.77
C LYS A 150 -20.29 52.36 -5.87
N SER A 151 -20.53 51.31 -5.11
CA SER A 151 -19.48 50.47 -4.52
C SER A 151 -20.11 49.14 -4.20
N VAL A 152 -19.33 48.07 -4.23
CA VAL A 152 -19.75 46.66 -4.07
C VAL A 152 -20.36 46.00 -5.33
N LYS A 153 -19.76 46.22 -6.51
CA LYS A 153 -19.92 45.27 -7.63
C LYS A 153 -18.65 44.97 -8.43
N SER A 154 -17.45 45.20 -7.86
CA SER A 154 -16.19 45.10 -8.62
C SER A 154 -14.98 44.58 -7.81
N ILE A 155 -15.15 43.60 -6.91
CA ILE A 155 -14.01 43.03 -6.16
C ILE A 155 -13.89 41.48 -6.24
N GLU A 156 -14.81 40.73 -6.85
CA GLU A 156 -14.67 39.25 -6.90
C GLU A 156 -14.19 38.64 -8.23
N ASP A 157 -14.02 39.41 -9.31
CA ASP A 157 -13.64 38.86 -10.63
C ASP A 157 -12.17 39.05 -11.03
N LYS A 158 -11.26 39.26 -10.07
CA LYS A 158 -9.81 39.25 -10.35
C LYS A 158 -9.02 38.59 -9.22
N LEU A 159 -8.86 37.27 -9.29
CA LEU A 159 -7.56 36.61 -9.16
C LEU A 159 -7.68 35.11 -9.51
N ASN A 160 -7.97 34.83 -10.78
CA ASN A 160 -7.71 33.53 -11.39
C ASN A 160 -6.72 33.77 -12.54
N HIS A 161 -5.43 33.70 -12.25
CA HIS A 161 -4.42 33.26 -13.21
C HIS A 161 -3.09 32.98 -12.48
N THR A 162 -2.73 31.69 -12.50
CA THR A 162 -1.41 31.07 -12.75
C THR A 162 -0.12 31.79 -12.33
N ASP A 163 0.70 31.08 -11.56
CA ASP A 163 2.07 30.65 -11.92
C ASP A 163 2.54 29.64 -10.85
N GLU A 164 2.93 28.42 -11.20
CA GLU A 164 4.34 28.06 -11.38
C GLU A 164 5.27 28.78 -10.40
N ASP A 165 5.61 28.12 -9.29
CA ASP A 165 7.00 27.73 -9.00
C ASP A 165 7.08 26.94 -7.69
N ASN A 166 8.17 26.17 -7.58
CA ASN A 166 8.83 25.72 -6.35
C ASN A 166 8.53 24.30 -5.79
N ARG A 167 9.46 23.40 -6.16
CA ARG A 167 10.24 22.49 -5.30
C ARG A 167 9.89 21.01 -5.24
#